data_AF-A0A140C2R1-F1
#
_entry.id   AF-A0A140C2R1-F1
#
_cell.length_a   1.000
_cell.length_b   1.000
_cell.length_c   1.000
_cell.angle_alpha   90.00
_cell.angle_beta   90.00
_cell.angle_gamma   90.00
#
_symmetry.space_group_name_H-M   'P 1'
#
loop_
_entity.id
_entity.type
_entity.pdbx_description
1 polymer ?
#
loop_
_entity_poly.entity_id
_entity_poly.type
_entity_poly.pdbx_seq_one_letter_code
_entity_poly.pdbx_strand_id
1 'polypeptide(L)'
;MVIDLKKKLDADFNYEPFNLNDIRNRVNLDDCYTYYNHIYFNDMLTPCDFIELRWNHLLGESAGMFIKSYNKIVIELNPIYLNLYPEEFSSIFVHEMIHLISIKHDQKFLDEIARIRKLGLDITVCCKHNIKIINESIIF
;
A
#
# COMPACT_ATOMS: atom_id res chain seq x y z
N MET A 1 24.64 -23.88 -21.09
CA MET A 1 25.02 -23.53 -19.71
C MET A 1 23.88 -22.68 -19.16
N VAL A 2 22.93 -23.33 -18.47
CA VAL A 2 21.70 -22.67 -18.00
C VAL A 2 22.08 -21.81 -16.81
N ILE A 3 22.15 -20.50 -17.03
CA ILE A 3 22.26 -19.53 -15.94
C ILE A 3 20.93 -19.61 -15.20
N ASP A 4 21.01 -20.00 -13.94
CA ASP A 4 19.86 -20.08 -13.03
C ASP A 4 19.24 -18.68 -12.92
N LEU A 5 18.17 -18.43 -13.70
CA LEU A 5 17.47 -17.15 -13.75
C LEU A 5 16.95 -16.73 -12.37
N LYS A 6 16.76 -17.69 -11.45
CA LYS A 6 16.42 -17.40 -10.05
C LYS A 6 17.54 -16.65 -9.34
N LYS A 7 18.80 -17.07 -9.53
CA LYS A 7 19.97 -16.32 -9.05
C LYS A 7 20.15 -14.98 -9.73
N LYS A 8 19.65 -14.81 -10.97
CA LYS A 8 19.73 -13.54 -11.70
C LYS A 8 18.64 -12.57 -11.26
N LEU A 9 17.42 -13.05 -11.00
CA LEU A 9 16.34 -12.27 -10.38
C LEU A 9 16.67 -11.90 -8.93
N ASP A 10 17.24 -12.82 -8.15
CA ASP A 10 17.76 -12.52 -6.81
C ASP A 10 18.95 -11.53 -6.86
N ALA A 11 19.70 -11.50 -7.98
CA ALA A 11 20.81 -10.58 -8.22
C ALA A 11 20.42 -9.31 -9.02
N ASP A 12 19.22 -9.19 -9.57
CA ASP A 12 18.67 -7.95 -10.15
C ASP A 12 17.70 -7.28 -9.17
N PHE A 13 17.17 -8.04 -8.20
CA PHE A 13 16.81 -7.58 -6.86
C PHE A 13 18.04 -7.36 -5.97
N ASN A 14 19.25 -7.31 -6.55
CA ASN A 14 20.33 -6.58 -5.90
C ASN A 14 19.79 -5.19 -5.63
N TYR A 15 19.66 -4.94 -4.34
CA TYR A 15 19.42 -3.67 -3.70
C TYR A 15 20.39 -2.65 -4.30
N GLU A 16 20.05 -2.06 -5.46
CA GLU A 16 20.64 -0.84 -5.98
C GLU A 16 20.31 0.18 -4.88
N PRO A 17 21.28 0.57 -4.03
CA PRO A 17 20.95 1.16 -2.73
C PRO A 17 20.23 2.51 -2.87
N PHE A 18 20.12 3.03 -4.10
CA PHE A 18 19.51 4.30 -4.43
C PHE A 18 18.83 4.30 -5.81
N ASN A 19 17.95 3.32 -6.09
CA ASN A 19 16.98 3.56 -7.16
C ASN A 19 16.01 4.66 -6.71
N LEU A 20 16.30 5.92 -7.08
CA LEU A 20 15.46 7.08 -6.74
C LEU A 20 14.03 6.97 -7.28
N ASN A 21 13.80 6.14 -8.30
CA ASN A 21 12.46 5.95 -8.82
C ASN A 21 11.62 5.02 -7.93
N ASP A 22 12.27 4.19 -7.10
CA ASP A 22 11.57 3.33 -6.15
C ASP A 22 10.83 4.17 -5.10
N ILE A 23 9.53 3.96 -5.00
CA ILE A 23 8.64 4.65 -4.08
C ILE A 23 9.10 4.50 -2.63
N ARG A 24 9.73 3.37 -2.29
CA ARG A 24 10.28 3.10 -0.95
C ARG A 24 11.34 4.12 -0.52
N ASN A 25 12.03 4.73 -1.48
CA ASN A 25 13.06 5.73 -1.23
C ASN A 25 12.52 7.17 -1.25
N ARG A 26 11.29 7.38 -1.74
CA ARG A 26 10.66 8.70 -1.89
C ARG A 26 9.56 8.97 -0.88
N VAL A 27 9.06 7.92 -0.22
CA VAL A 27 7.89 7.99 0.65
C VAL A 27 8.26 7.50 2.04
N ASN A 28 8.12 8.41 3.02
CA ASN A 28 8.07 8.04 4.42
C ASN A 28 6.62 7.71 4.80
N LEU A 29 6.36 6.44 5.18
CA LEU A 29 5.02 5.98 5.51
C LEU A 29 4.46 6.67 6.76
N ASP A 30 5.30 6.94 7.76
CA ASP A 30 4.87 7.53 9.03
C ASP A 30 4.42 8.99 8.83
N ASP A 31 5.19 9.76 8.05
CA ASP A 31 4.84 11.13 7.68
C ASP A 31 3.54 11.16 6.85
N CYS A 32 3.41 10.25 5.88
CA CYS A 32 2.20 10.15 5.07
C CYS A 32 0.98 9.74 5.89
N TYR A 33 1.12 8.77 6.79
CA TYR A 33 0.04 8.34 7.68
C TYR A 33 -0.43 9.51 8.54
N THR A 34 0.51 10.21 9.18
CA THR A 34 0.23 11.37 10.04
C THR A 34 -0.49 12.47 9.26
N TYR A 35 0.02 12.78 8.06
CA TYR A 35 -0.59 13.76 7.17
C TYR A 35 -2.03 13.37 6.78
N TYR A 36 -2.26 12.12 6.34
CA TYR A 36 -3.58 11.65 5.96
C TYR A 36 -4.55 11.54 7.13
N ASN A 37 -4.07 11.15 8.32
CA ASN A 37 -4.86 11.13 9.55
C ASN A 37 -5.37 12.54 9.85
N HIS A 38 -4.50 13.54 9.73
CA HIS A 38 -4.86 14.94 9.92
C HIS A 38 -5.92 15.40 8.91
N ILE A 39 -5.65 15.28 7.60
CA ILE A 39 -6.50 15.92 6.58
C ILE A 39 -7.83 15.17 6.33
N TYR A 40 -7.87 13.85 6.51
CA TYR A 40 -9.06 13.04 6.20
C TYR A 40 -9.79 12.55 7.44
N PHE A 41 -9.13 12.43 8.58
CA PHE A 41 -9.70 11.81 9.77
C PHE A 41 -9.65 12.72 11.02
N ASN A 42 -9.23 13.99 10.87
CA ASN A 42 -9.14 14.96 11.96
C ASN A 42 -8.34 14.43 13.17
N ASP A 43 -7.26 13.70 12.92
CA ASP A 43 -6.39 13.10 13.93
C ASP A 43 -7.10 12.09 14.86
N MET A 44 -8.23 11.52 14.44
CA MET A 44 -9.04 10.59 15.25
C MET A 44 -8.61 9.12 15.16
N LEU A 45 -7.75 8.75 14.19
CA LEU A 45 -7.27 7.37 14.09
C LEU A 45 -6.19 7.08 15.15
N THR A 46 -5.96 5.78 15.40
CA THR A 46 -4.87 5.31 16.25
C THR A 46 -3.55 5.97 15.84
N PRO A 47 -2.78 6.56 16.79
CA PRO A 47 -1.52 7.23 16.45
C PRO A 47 -0.53 6.27 15.77
N CYS A 48 0.31 6.84 14.88
CA CYS A 48 1.27 6.09 14.08
C CYS A 48 2.19 5.19 14.93
N ASP A 49 2.60 5.65 16.12
CA ASP A 49 3.44 4.91 17.06
C ASP A 49 2.87 3.55 17.51
N PHE A 50 1.56 3.32 17.32
CA PHE A 50 0.87 2.08 17.68
C PHE A 50 0.50 1.20 16.47
N ILE A 51 0.96 1.56 15.28
CA ILE A 51 0.69 0.84 14.02
C ILE A 51 2.03 0.50 13.37
N GLU A 52 2.20 -0.76 12.93
CA GLU A 52 3.33 -1.11 12.08
C GLU A 52 3.00 -0.78 10.62
N LEU A 53 3.71 0.20 10.05
CA LEU A 53 3.62 0.56 8.64
C LEU A 53 4.81 -0.04 7.89
N ARG A 54 4.58 -0.80 6.82
CA ARG A 54 5.68 -1.42 6.07
C ARG A 54 5.41 -1.66 4.59
N TRP A 55 6.49 -1.70 3.83
CA TRP A 55 6.48 -2.17 2.45
C TRP A 55 6.52 -3.70 2.42
N ASN A 56 5.61 -4.33 1.67
CA ASN A 56 5.60 -5.77 1.47
C ASN A 56 5.47 -6.14 -0.02
N HIS A 57 6.58 -6.59 -0.61
CA HIS A 57 6.65 -7.00 -2.01
C HIS A 57 6.02 -8.39 -2.26
N LEU A 58 5.66 -9.13 -1.20
CA LEU A 58 5.04 -10.46 -1.28
C LEU A 58 3.51 -10.40 -1.26
N LEU A 59 2.91 -9.21 -1.34
CA LEU A 59 1.44 -9.03 -1.40
C LEU A 59 0.81 -9.55 -2.70
N GLY A 60 1.62 -9.99 -3.67
CA GLY A 60 1.13 -10.53 -4.93
C GLY A 60 0.36 -9.47 -5.72
N GLU A 61 -0.92 -9.74 -5.99
CA GLU A 61 -1.81 -8.86 -6.76
C GLU A 61 -2.39 -7.70 -5.93
N SER A 62 -2.34 -7.78 -4.59
CA SER A 62 -2.89 -6.74 -3.72
C SER A 62 -2.00 -5.51 -3.69
N ALA A 63 -2.60 -4.31 -3.77
CA ALA A 63 -1.87 -3.05 -3.68
C ALA A 63 -1.57 -2.63 -2.22
N GLY A 64 -2.42 -3.05 -1.29
CA GLY A 64 -2.28 -2.84 0.14
C GLY A 64 -2.94 -3.96 0.93
N MET A 65 -2.64 -4.04 2.21
CA MET A 65 -3.28 -4.96 3.14
C MET A 65 -3.28 -4.44 4.57
N PHE A 66 -4.45 -4.47 5.19
CA PHE A 66 -4.63 -4.24 6.61
C PHE A 66 -4.70 -5.56 7.39
N ILE A 67 -3.93 -5.65 8.48
CA ILE A 67 -3.95 -6.79 9.40
C ILE A 67 -4.22 -6.28 10.81
N LYS A 68 -5.24 -6.84 11.46
CA LYS A 68 -5.50 -6.62 12.90
C LYS A 68 -5.56 -7.94 13.64
N SER A 69 -4.67 -8.11 14.60
CA SER A 69 -4.69 -9.17 15.59
C SER A 69 -4.95 -8.59 16.99
N TYR A 70 -4.97 -9.44 18.02
CA TYR A 70 -5.28 -9.02 19.39
C TYR A 70 -4.34 -7.91 19.92
N ASN A 71 -3.06 -7.92 19.55
CA ASN A 71 -2.04 -7.02 20.06
C ASN A 71 -1.25 -6.28 18.96
N LYS A 72 -1.70 -6.37 17.71
CA LYS A 72 -0.96 -5.82 16.58
C LYS A 72 -1.91 -5.26 15.52
N ILE A 73 -1.56 -4.09 15.01
CA ILE A 73 -2.16 -3.50 13.83
C ILE A 73 -1.03 -3.26 12.83
N VAL A 74 -1.22 -3.71 11.60
CA VAL A 74 -0.25 -3.57 10.51
C VAL A 74 -0.97 -3.04 9.28
N ILE A 75 -0.38 -2.05 8.61
CA ILE A 75 -0.73 -1.67 7.24
C ILE A 75 0.48 -1.95 6.37
N GLU A 76 0.26 -2.77 5.35
CA GLU A 76 1.26 -3.13 4.36
C GLU A 76 0.91 -2.53 3.01
N LEU A 77 1.91 -1.99 2.31
CA LEU A 77 1.74 -1.49 0.94
C LEU A 77 2.65 -2.24 -0.01
N ASN A 78 2.17 -2.50 -1.23
CA ASN A 78 2.91 -3.23 -2.25
C ASN A 78 3.80 -2.26 -3.06
N PRO A 79 5.13 -2.26 -2.85
CA PRO A 79 6.01 -1.35 -3.57
C PRO A 79 6.09 -1.66 -5.06
N ILE A 80 5.84 -2.90 -5.51
CA ILE A 80 5.84 -3.25 -6.94
C ILE A 80 4.65 -2.58 -7.62
N TYR A 81 3.46 -2.70 -7.04
CA TYR A 81 2.25 -2.05 -7.54
C TYR A 81 2.42 -0.53 -7.62
N LEU A 82 2.89 0.07 -6.52
CA LEU A 82 3.00 1.51 -6.39
C LEU A 82 4.18 2.12 -7.15
N ASN A 83 5.15 1.32 -7.58
CA ASN A 83 6.15 1.75 -8.55
C ASN A 83 5.59 1.82 -9.98
N LEU A 84 4.57 0.99 -10.30
CA LEU A 84 3.88 1.01 -11.59
C LEU A 84 2.80 2.12 -11.64
N TYR A 85 2.09 2.32 -10.53
CA TYR A 85 0.98 3.27 -10.40
C TYR A 85 1.17 4.19 -9.18
N PRO A 86 2.21 5.04 -9.17
CA PRO A 86 2.54 5.89 -8.02
C PRO A 86 1.45 6.91 -7.67
N GLU A 87 0.66 7.35 -8.65
CA GLU A 87 -0.48 8.23 -8.47
C GLU A 87 -1.59 7.64 -7.58
N GLU A 88 -1.63 6.31 -7.43
CA GLU A 88 -2.62 5.65 -6.58
C GLU A 88 -2.25 5.59 -5.10
N PHE A 89 -1.01 5.99 -4.75
CA PHE A 89 -0.49 5.88 -3.38
C PHE A 89 -1.45 6.44 -2.33
N SER A 90 -1.92 7.67 -2.49
CA SER A 90 -2.82 8.31 -1.53
C SER A 90 -4.15 7.55 -1.40
N SER A 91 -4.72 7.09 -2.52
CA SER A 91 -5.98 6.34 -2.53
C SER A 91 -5.82 5.02 -1.79
N ILE A 92 -4.79 4.23 -2.12
CA ILE A 92 -4.54 2.93 -1.51
C ILE A 92 -4.22 3.07 -0.03
N PHE A 93 -3.36 4.03 0.35
CA PHE A 93 -2.98 4.16 1.74
C PHE A 93 -4.16 4.59 2.61
N VAL A 94 -4.95 5.57 2.15
CA VAL A 94 -6.16 6.01 2.87
C VAL A 94 -7.20 4.89 2.91
N HIS A 95 -7.30 4.03 1.87
CA HIS A 95 -8.16 2.84 1.91
C HIS A 95 -7.80 1.93 3.08
N GLU A 96 -6.51 1.59 3.23
CA GLU A 96 -6.06 0.75 4.35
C GLU A 96 -6.26 1.45 5.70
N MET A 97 -6.17 2.79 5.77
CA MET A 97 -6.45 3.54 7.00
C MET A 97 -7.93 3.47 7.42
N ILE A 98 -8.88 3.42 6.47
CA ILE A 98 -10.31 3.25 6.80
C ILE A 98 -10.53 1.90 7.51
N HIS A 99 -9.68 0.88 7.29
CA HIS A 99 -9.79 -0.39 7.99
C HIS A 99 -9.53 -0.31 9.51
N LEU A 100 -8.94 0.78 9.99
CA LEU A 100 -8.87 1.10 11.42
C LEU A 100 -10.25 1.41 12.02
N ILE A 101 -11.17 1.92 11.21
CA ILE A 101 -12.55 2.26 11.58
C ILE A 101 -13.50 1.07 11.38
N SER A 102 -13.32 0.31 10.28
CA SER A 102 -14.10 -0.87 9.95
C SER A 102 -13.27 -1.97 9.27
N ILE A 103 -13.20 -3.14 9.90
CA ILE A 103 -12.37 -4.27 9.43
C ILE A 103 -12.84 -4.79 8.06
N LYS A 104 -14.14 -4.67 7.74
CA LYS A 104 -14.72 -5.17 6.49
C LYS A 104 -15.22 -3.99 5.66
N HIS A 105 -15.43 -4.22 4.37
CA HIS A 105 -16.12 -3.28 3.47
C HIS A 105 -17.63 -3.24 3.73
N ASP A 106 -18.03 -3.01 4.98
CA ASP A 106 -19.42 -2.83 5.38
C ASP A 106 -19.91 -1.40 5.13
N GLN A 107 -21.16 -1.10 5.50
CA GLN A 107 -21.74 0.23 5.27
C GLN A 107 -20.90 1.35 5.90
N LYS A 108 -20.31 1.12 7.08
CA LYS A 108 -19.46 2.11 7.76
C LYS A 108 -18.20 2.41 6.94
N PHE A 109 -17.58 1.38 6.34
CA PHE A 109 -16.47 1.57 5.41
C PHE A 109 -16.90 2.38 4.18
N LEU A 110 -18.03 2.03 3.58
CA LEU A 110 -18.55 2.71 2.38
C LEU A 110 -18.91 4.18 2.66
N ASP A 111 -19.43 4.47 3.85
CA ASP A 111 -19.75 5.83 4.29
C ASP A 111 -18.47 6.67 4.41
N GLU A 112 -17.39 6.11 4.95
CA GLU A 112 -16.09 6.78 5.03
C GLU A 112 -15.46 7.02 3.65
N ILE A 113 -15.55 6.05 2.75
CA ILE A 113 -15.15 6.22 1.34
C ILE A 113 -15.92 7.39 0.70
N ALA A 114 -17.24 7.44 0.89
CA ALA A 114 -18.07 8.51 0.34
C ALA A 114 -17.75 9.87 0.96
N ARG A 115 -17.47 9.93 2.26
CA ARG A 115 -17.05 11.14 2.97
C ARG A 115 -15.70 11.65 2.43
N ILE A 116 -14.71 10.78 2.31
CA ILE A 116 -13.36 11.11 1.83
C ILE A 116 -13.38 11.56 0.36
N ARG A 117 -14.21 10.95 -0.49
CA ARG A 117 -14.44 11.44 -1.87
C ARG A 117 -14.96 12.86 -1.92
N LYS A 118 -15.86 13.25 -1.01
CA LYS A 118 -16.34 14.64 -0.92
C LYS A 118 -15.25 15.62 -0.49
N LEU A 119 -14.18 15.13 0.16
CA LEU A 119 -12.99 15.91 0.51
C LEU A 119 -11.97 15.99 -0.65
N GLY A 120 -12.26 15.35 -1.79
CA GLY A 120 -11.48 15.49 -3.03
C GLY A 120 -10.50 14.36 -3.34
N LEU A 121 -10.41 13.32 -2.49
CA LEU A 121 -9.59 12.14 -2.81
C LEU A 121 -10.38 11.13 -3.64
N ASP A 122 -9.87 10.79 -4.83
CA ASP A 122 -10.46 9.75 -5.67
C ASP A 122 -10.09 8.33 -5.17
N ILE A 123 -10.72 7.94 -4.06
CA ILE A 123 -10.53 6.66 -3.40
C ILE A 123 -11.53 5.61 -3.90
N THR A 124 -11.11 4.36 -4.05
CA THR A 124 -11.96 3.23 -4.48
C THR A 124 -11.98 2.08 -3.47
N VAL A 125 -12.99 1.22 -3.57
CA VAL A 125 -13.13 0.02 -2.70
C VAL A 125 -12.22 -1.12 -3.18
N CYS A 126 -11.94 -1.18 -4.47
CA CYS A 126 -11.00 -2.14 -5.05
C CYS A 126 -9.85 -1.40 -5.71
N CYS A 127 -8.69 -2.05 -5.84
CA CYS A 127 -7.59 -1.55 -6.68
C CYS A 127 -8.08 -1.33 -8.11
N LYS A 128 -7.63 -0.27 -8.78
CA LYS A 128 -8.11 0.06 -10.13
C LYS A 128 -7.38 -0.76 -11.20
N HIS A 129 -6.11 -1.08 -10.97
CA HIS A 129 -5.29 -1.88 -11.88
C HIS A 129 -5.09 -3.31 -11.38
N ASN A 130 -5.04 -4.25 -12.32
CA ASN A 130 -4.70 -5.65 -12.07
C ASN A 130 -3.28 -5.94 -12.59
N ILE A 131 -2.35 -6.29 -11.68
CA ILE A 131 -0.94 -6.52 -12.01
C ILE A 131 -0.61 -8.00 -12.31
N LYS A 132 -1.61 -8.90 -12.31
CA LYS A 132 -1.44 -10.34 -12.58
C LYS A 132 -0.70 -10.63 -13.89
N ILE A 133 -0.97 -9.84 -14.93
CA ILE A 133 -0.45 -10.04 -16.30
C ILE A 133 1.05 -9.74 -16.39
N ILE A 134 1.58 -8.87 -15.51
CA ILE A 134 2.98 -8.48 -15.52
C ILE A 134 3.85 -9.62 -14.97
N ASN A 135 3.36 -10.36 -13.98
CA ASN A 135 4.08 -11.50 -13.41
C ASN A 135 4.19 -12.69 -14.38
N GLU A 136 3.24 -12.88 -15.30
CA GLU A 136 3.31 -13.97 -16.30
C GLU A 136 4.31 -13.65 -17.43
N SER A 137 4.52 -12.37 -17.74
CA SER A 137 5.44 -11.94 -18.81
C SER A 137 6.91 -11.89 -18.37
N ILE A 138 7.17 -12.04 -17.07
CA ILE A 138 8.52 -12.10 -16.48
C ILE A 138 8.98 -13.57 -16.30
N ILE A 139 8.09 -14.54 -16.59
CA ILE A 139 8.39 -15.98 -16.58
C ILE A 139 8.66 -16.44 -18.02
N PHE A 140 9.78 -16.03 -18.61
CA PHE A 140 10.38 -16.68 -19.79
C PHE A 140 11.90 -16.76 -19.65
#